data_AF-A0A9D6MP35-F1
#
_entry.id   AF-A0A9D6MP35-F1
#
_cell.length_a   1.000
_cell.length_b   1.000
_cell.length_c   1.000
_cell.angle_alpha   90.00
_cell.angle_beta   90.00
_cell.angle_gamma   90.00
#
_symmetry.space_group_name_H-M   'P 1'
#
loop_
_entity.id
_entity.type
_entity.pdbx_description
1 polymer ?
#
loop_
_entity_poly.entity_id
_entity_poly.type
_entity_poly.pdbx_seq_one_letter_code
_entity_poly.pdbx_strand_id
1 'polypeptide(L)'
;TGSLLLPAGILALHHVGGTYDMLALMQVEYAPKVQFWIFLALFLGFAIKVPMLLVHSWLAEAHSEAPTAGSVILSGLLLKMGTYGLLRFCLPMLPEASAAFAPLIQGLSVLAILYGGAMALAQHDFKRLIAYSSIAHMGFVTLGIFGLNTQSVQGAVLQMVNHGITTGALFLVAGTLYDRTHDRTINNYGGLHQVMPRFAVVLTLFTVASFGLPGTGNFIGEFLVLAGTVSHSYFMVLLVLAGIVLGAAYMLGMFQRLVLGPVSPQSATLHDLNRREIACVIPLALAVFVIGLYPTFRVSMENPASLFGIPHLVSWIVLTPLIGLVIVGFLPVRAGGRHVEAIRWVTLGVTLLTLGLAVGLWASFDHTAGGPQFVDRVEWIPTVGTQYAVGVDGISLPLVLLTAFLVPLCVLGSWRSIATNVKAFMMLILLVEGAVVGVFTALDAFLFFFFWEITVIPTYCMIAFWGGPQRTQAAIKFLLFNFTGSLLLPAGILALHHVGGTYDMLALMQVEYAPKVQFWIFLALFLGF
;
A
#
# COMPACT_ATOMS: atom_id res chain seq x y z
N THR A 1 -16.85 -12.84 0.87
CA THR A 1 -15.67 -12.06 0.39
C THR A 1 -14.45 -12.55 1.14
N GLY A 2 -13.25 -12.54 0.55
CA GLY A 2 -12.03 -13.04 1.25
C GLY A 2 -11.58 -12.16 2.43
N SER A 3 -12.40 -11.18 2.77
CA SER A 3 -12.16 -10.22 3.82
C SER A 3 -12.29 -10.88 5.21
N LEU A 4 -13.23 -11.78 5.48
CA LEU A 4 -13.28 -12.58 6.73
C LEU A 4 -12.11 -13.56 6.95
N LEU A 5 -11.29 -13.83 5.93
CA LEU A 5 -10.26 -14.88 6.00
C LEU A 5 -8.99 -14.43 6.72
N LEU A 6 -8.62 -13.16 6.60
CA LEU A 6 -7.46 -12.60 7.32
C LEU A 6 -7.64 -12.69 8.85
N PRO A 7 -8.73 -12.18 9.45
CA PRO A 7 -8.95 -12.31 10.88
C PRO A 7 -9.07 -13.78 11.33
N ALA A 8 -9.69 -14.65 10.52
CA ALA A 8 -9.75 -16.08 10.82
C ALA A 8 -8.35 -16.73 10.89
N GLY A 9 -7.45 -16.38 9.96
CA GLY A 9 -6.07 -16.84 9.99
C GLY A 9 -5.30 -16.34 11.22
N ILE A 10 -5.50 -15.07 11.62
CA ILE A 10 -4.86 -14.48 12.81
C ILE A 10 -5.38 -15.13 14.10
N LEU A 11 -6.68 -15.38 14.20
CA LEU A 11 -7.27 -16.12 15.33
C LEU A 11 -6.76 -17.56 15.40
N ALA A 12 -6.58 -18.23 14.25
CA ALA A 12 -6.02 -19.57 14.21
C ALA A 12 -4.54 -19.61 14.63
N LEU A 13 -3.74 -18.62 14.21
CA LEU A 13 -2.36 -18.45 14.71
C LEU A 13 -2.36 -18.28 16.24
N HIS A 14 -3.21 -17.41 16.77
CA HIS A 14 -3.33 -17.19 18.20
C HIS A 14 -3.78 -18.44 18.96
N HIS A 15 -4.76 -19.18 18.43
CA HIS A 15 -5.27 -20.39 19.06
C HIS A 15 -4.18 -21.46 19.23
N VAL A 16 -3.30 -21.62 18.22
CA VAL A 16 -2.22 -22.61 18.26
C VAL A 16 -0.99 -22.08 19.02
N GLY A 17 -0.62 -20.83 18.79
CA GLY A 17 0.59 -20.22 19.36
C GLY A 17 0.41 -19.59 20.74
N GLY A 18 -0.83 -19.39 21.20
CA GLY A 18 -1.16 -18.80 22.50
C GLY A 18 -0.84 -17.30 22.64
N THR A 19 -0.47 -16.62 21.55
CA THR A 19 -0.02 -15.21 21.57
C THR A 19 -0.35 -14.49 20.27
N TYR A 20 -0.33 -13.16 20.30
CA TYR A 20 -0.37 -12.31 19.11
C TYR A 20 1.00 -11.78 18.69
N ASP A 21 2.03 -12.01 19.51
CA ASP A 21 3.40 -11.59 19.18
C ASP A 21 3.91 -12.32 17.93
N MET A 22 4.13 -11.57 16.86
CA MET A 22 4.54 -12.12 15.57
C MET A 22 5.91 -12.78 15.64
N LEU A 23 6.83 -12.28 16.46
CA LEU A 23 8.17 -12.88 16.61
C LEU A 23 8.08 -14.22 17.34
N ALA A 24 7.20 -14.33 18.33
CA ALA A 24 6.92 -15.60 18.99
C ALA A 24 6.21 -16.59 18.06
N LEU A 25 5.21 -16.13 17.30
CA LEU A 25 4.47 -16.97 16.33
C LEU A 25 5.36 -17.55 15.21
N MET A 26 6.47 -16.87 14.87
CA MET A 26 7.48 -17.40 13.95
C MET A 26 8.29 -18.57 14.51
N GLN A 27 8.29 -18.78 15.83
CA GLN A 27 9.00 -19.88 16.49
C GLN A 27 8.10 -21.09 16.77
N VAL A 28 6.80 -20.99 16.47
CA VAL A 28 5.83 -22.07 16.70
C VAL A 28 5.91 -23.09 15.57
N GLU A 29 6.00 -24.37 15.92
CA GLU A 29 5.91 -25.47 14.97
C GLU A 29 4.45 -25.88 14.76
N TYR A 30 3.90 -25.53 13.61
CA TYR A 30 2.53 -25.89 13.24
C TYR A 30 2.50 -27.20 12.46
N ALA A 31 1.58 -28.10 12.79
CA ALA A 31 1.36 -29.32 12.00
C ALA A 31 1.03 -28.97 10.53
N PRO A 32 1.47 -29.77 9.52
CA PRO A 32 1.34 -29.40 8.11
C PRO A 32 -0.09 -29.09 7.64
N LYS A 33 -1.07 -29.86 8.14
CA LYS A 33 -2.50 -29.63 7.85
C LYS A 33 -3.02 -28.31 8.45
N VAL A 34 -2.50 -27.92 9.61
CA VAL A 34 -2.83 -26.64 10.25
C VAL A 34 -2.18 -25.50 9.46
N GLN A 35 -0.90 -25.63 9.07
CA GLN A 35 -0.23 -24.66 8.21
C GLN A 35 -1.00 -24.41 6.92
N PHE A 36 -1.47 -25.47 6.26
CA PHE A 36 -2.25 -25.37 5.02
C PHE A 36 -3.46 -24.44 5.14
N TRP A 37 -4.29 -24.64 6.19
CA TRP A 37 -5.52 -23.86 6.36
C TRP A 37 -5.26 -22.44 6.83
N ILE A 38 -4.31 -22.24 7.75
CA ILE A 38 -3.90 -20.90 8.18
C ILE A 38 -3.32 -20.14 6.99
N PHE A 39 -2.45 -20.79 6.20
CA PHE A 39 -1.85 -20.20 5.01
C PHE A 39 -2.92 -19.78 4.02
N LEU A 40 -3.87 -20.65 3.70
CA LEU A 40 -4.93 -20.34 2.75
C LEU A 40 -5.77 -19.15 3.21
N ALA A 41 -6.12 -19.07 4.50
CA ALA A 41 -6.90 -17.98 5.06
C ALA A 41 -6.16 -16.64 4.98
N LEU A 42 -4.89 -16.61 5.42
CA LEU A 42 -4.05 -15.41 5.37
C LEU A 42 -3.73 -14.99 3.93
N PHE A 43 -3.32 -15.95 3.11
CA PHE A 43 -2.97 -15.74 1.69
C PHE A 43 -4.14 -15.13 0.93
N LEU A 44 -5.36 -15.66 1.05
CA LEU A 44 -6.52 -15.12 0.35
C LEU A 44 -6.88 -13.71 0.83
N GLY A 45 -6.74 -13.42 2.13
CA GLY A 45 -6.92 -12.08 2.68
C GLY A 45 -5.92 -11.07 2.09
N PHE A 46 -4.65 -11.46 2.01
CA PHE A 46 -3.61 -10.63 1.40
C PHE A 46 -3.75 -10.51 -0.12
N ALA A 47 -4.06 -11.60 -0.82
CA ALA A 47 -4.15 -11.69 -2.28
C ALA A 47 -5.16 -10.70 -2.88
N ILE A 48 -6.25 -10.40 -2.17
CA ILE A 48 -7.23 -9.39 -2.59
C ILE A 48 -6.62 -7.99 -2.61
N LYS A 49 -5.81 -7.65 -1.60
CA LYS A 49 -5.16 -6.34 -1.47
C LYS A 49 -3.89 -6.23 -2.35
N VAL A 50 -3.31 -7.37 -2.75
CA VAL A 50 -2.21 -7.50 -3.76
C VAL A 50 -2.71 -7.47 -5.22
N PRO A 51 -3.99 -7.14 -5.44
CA PRO A 51 -4.81 -7.60 -6.59
C PRO A 51 -4.22 -8.77 -7.40
N MET A 52 -4.15 -9.96 -6.79
CA MET A 52 -3.77 -11.16 -7.56
C MET A 52 -4.80 -11.48 -8.65
N LEU A 53 -4.37 -12.25 -9.66
CA LEU A 53 -5.26 -12.77 -10.69
C LEU A 53 -6.51 -13.42 -10.05
N LEU A 54 -7.68 -13.27 -10.66
CA LEU A 54 -9.02 -13.66 -10.15
C LEU A 54 -9.66 -12.68 -9.14
N VAL A 55 -8.89 -11.93 -8.35
CA VAL A 55 -9.43 -11.03 -7.30
C VAL A 55 -9.04 -9.56 -7.48
N HIS A 56 -8.55 -9.18 -8.65
CA HIS A 56 -8.06 -7.83 -8.97
C HIS A 56 -9.11 -6.86 -9.51
N SER A 57 -10.34 -7.32 -9.78
CA SER A 57 -11.33 -6.57 -10.59
C SER A 57 -11.78 -5.24 -9.97
N TRP A 58 -11.57 -5.06 -8.66
CA TRP A 58 -11.84 -3.80 -7.96
C TRP A 58 -10.82 -2.70 -8.28
N LEU A 59 -9.58 -3.07 -8.62
CA LEU A 59 -8.43 -2.17 -8.66
C LEU A 59 -8.58 -1.07 -9.70
N ALA A 60 -8.83 -1.45 -10.96
CA ALA A 60 -8.86 -0.49 -12.07
C ALA A 60 -9.98 0.55 -11.91
N GLU A 61 -11.14 0.12 -11.41
CA GLU A 61 -12.29 0.99 -11.14
C GLU A 61 -12.03 1.91 -9.94
N ALA A 62 -11.47 1.38 -8.84
CA ALA A 62 -11.11 2.18 -7.68
C ALA A 62 -10.11 3.28 -8.06
N HIS A 63 -9.08 2.95 -8.83
CA HIS A 63 -8.08 3.92 -9.28
C HIS A 63 -8.60 4.96 -10.25
N SER A 64 -9.42 4.55 -11.23
CA SER A 64 -9.93 5.48 -12.24
C SER A 64 -10.84 6.52 -11.62
N GLU A 65 -11.66 6.11 -10.65
CA GLU A 65 -12.59 7.00 -9.97
C GLU A 65 -11.98 7.73 -8.78
N ALA A 66 -10.90 7.25 -8.17
CA ALA A 66 -10.28 7.95 -7.04
C ALA A 66 -9.78 9.37 -7.43
N PRO A 67 -9.86 10.34 -6.50
CA PRO A 67 -9.14 11.60 -6.65
C PRO A 67 -7.64 11.32 -6.73
N THR A 68 -6.87 12.23 -7.34
CA THR A 68 -5.44 12.04 -7.62
C THR A 68 -4.64 11.55 -6.41
N ALA A 69 -4.76 12.21 -5.27
CA ALA A 69 -4.10 11.77 -4.03
C ALA A 69 -4.59 10.40 -3.54
N GLY A 70 -5.87 10.10 -3.71
CA GLY A 70 -6.42 8.77 -3.40
C GLY A 70 -5.82 7.67 -4.28
N SER A 71 -5.65 7.92 -5.60
CA SER A 71 -4.99 6.98 -6.51
C SER A 71 -3.51 6.74 -6.13
N VAL A 72 -2.80 7.79 -5.70
CA VAL A 72 -1.41 7.67 -5.21
C VAL A 72 -1.36 6.84 -3.93
N ILE A 73 -2.25 7.07 -2.97
CA ILE A 73 -2.32 6.29 -1.72
C ILE A 73 -2.66 4.82 -2.01
N LEU A 74 -3.67 4.57 -2.85
CA LEU A 74 -4.08 3.22 -3.26
C LEU A 74 -2.90 2.41 -3.84
N SER A 75 -2.26 2.94 -4.89
CA SER A 75 -1.23 2.20 -5.62
C SER A 75 0.07 2.24 -4.85
N GLY A 76 0.46 3.44 -4.39
CA GLY A 76 1.69 3.74 -3.68
C GLY A 76 1.83 2.96 -2.38
N LEU A 77 0.74 2.79 -1.63
CA LEU A 77 0.79 2.33 -0.25
C LEU A 77 -0.05 1.07 -0.01
N LEU A 78 -1.34 1.10 -0.33
CA LEU A 78 -2.27 0.03 0.07
C LEU A 78 -1.93 -1.32 -0.54
N LEU A 79 -1.50 -1.34 -1.81
CA LEU A 79 -1.07 -2.56 -2.50
C LEU A 79 0.11 -3.24 -1.79
N LYS A 80 1.03 -2.45 -1.21
CA LYS A 80 2.24 -2.97 -0.56
C LYS A 80 1.95 -3.62 0.77
N MET A 81 0.87 -3.23 1.44
CA MET A 81 0.46 -3.86 2.68
C MET A 81 0.16 -5.34 2.48
N GLY A 82 -0.49 -5.72 1.36
CA GLY A 82 -0.78 -7.12 1.07
C GLY A 82 0.48 -7.95 0.84
N THR A 83 1.43 -7.44 0.06
CA THR A 83 2.70 -8.12 -0.20
C THR A 83 3.60 -8.15 1.04
N TYR A 84 3.55 -7.12 1.87
CA TYR A 84 4.18 -7.10 3.20
C TYR A 84 3.57 -8.16 4.13
N GLY A 85 2.24 -8.33 4.13
CA GLY A 85 1.55 -9.39 4.87
C GLY A 85 2.00 -10.78 4.45
N LEU A 86 2.13 -11.04 3.14
CA LEU A 86 2.68 -12.30 2.62
C LEU A 86 4.11 -12.57 3.13
N LEU A 87 4.97 -11.55 3.14
CA LEU A 87 6.35 -11.66 3.65
C LEU A 87 6.41 -11.88 5.17
N ARG A 88 5.47 -11.31 5.92
CA ARG A 88 5.48 -11.33 7.39
C ARG A 88 4.80 -12.51 8.03
N PHE A 89 3.72 -12.97 7.43
CA PHE A 89 2.91 -14.03 7.99
C PHE A 89 3.14 -15.34 7.27
N CYS A 90 2.96 -15.37 5.95
CA CYS A 90 2.98 -16.63 5.21
C CYS A 90 4.37 -17.28 5.24
N LEU A 91 5.41 -16.59 4.78
CA LEU A 91 6.74 -17.18 4.63
C LEU A 91 7.35 -17.65 5.97
N PRO A 92 7.50 -16.78 7.00
CA PRO A 92 8.24 -17.16 8.19
C PRO A 92 7.41 -17.97 9.20
N MET A 93 6.08 -17.82 9.25
CA MET A 93 5.24 -18.57 10.20
C MET A 93 4.73 -19.88 9.61
N LEU A 94 4.62 -19.99 8.28
CA LEU A 94 4.00 -21.13 7.59
C LEU A 94 4.90 -21.63 6.43
N PRO A 95 6.16 -22.02 6.71
CA PRO A 95 7.16 -22.28 5.69
C PRO A 95 6.83 -23.48 4.79
N GLU A 96 6.26 -24.56 5.33
CA GLU A 96 5.94 -25.75 4.54
C GLU A 96 4.77 -25.48 3.59
N ALA A 97 3.71 -24.82 4.07
CA ALA A 97 2.60 -24.42 3.23
C ALA A 97 3.05 -23.41 2.16
N SER A 98 3.90 -22.45 2.52
CA SER A 98 4.47 -21.49 1.57
C SER A 98 5.25 -22.18 0.45
N ALA A 99 6.08 -23.18 0.78
CA ALA A 99 6.80 -23.97 -0.20
C ALA A 99 5.86 -24.80 -1.10
N ALA A 100 4.82 -25.41 -0.53
CA ALA A 100 3.85 -26.21 -1.28
C ALA A 100 3.03 -25.36 -2.27
N PHE A 101 2.63 -24.16 -1.89
CA PHE A 101 1.84 -23.25 -2.73
C PHE A 101 2.70 -22.38 -3.67
N ALA A 102 4.02 -22.29 -3.46
CA ALA A 102 4.90 -21.43 -4.26
C ALA A 102 4.78 -21.67 -5.77
N PRO A 103 4.79 -22.89 -6.33
CA PRO A 103 4.66 -23.09 -7.78
C PRO A 103 3.35 -22.54 -8.36
N LEU A 104 2.24 -22.71 -7.64
CA LEU A 104 0.94 -22.17 -8.05
C LEU A 104 0.98 -20.64 -8.05
N ILE A 105 1.51 -20.04 -6.98
CA ILE A 105 1.57 -18.58 -6.83
C ILE A 105 2.50 -17.97 -7.87
N GLN A 106 3.68 -18.55 -8.10
CA GLN A 106 4.58 -18.14 -9.18
C GLN A 106 3.89 -18.20 -10.55
N GLY A 107 3.14 -19.27 -10.83
CA GLY A 107 2.35 -19.39 -12.06
C GLY A 107 1.30 -18.28 -12.19
N LEU A 108 0.54 -18.01 -11.12
CA LEU A 108 -0.44 -16.91 -11.08
C LEU A 108 0.23 -15.53 -11.24
N SER A 109 1.42 -15.35 -10.68
CA SER A 109 2.21 -14.12 -10.81
C SER A 109 2.67 -13.87 -12.24
N VAL A 110 3.18 -14.89 -12.94
CA VAL A 110 3.55 -14.79 -14.37
C VAL A 110 2.31 -14.50 -15.22
N LEU A 111 1.20 -15.16 -14.96
CA LEU A 111 -0.07 -14.87 -15.63
C LEU A 111 -0.55 -13.45 -15.35
N ALA A 112 -0.40 -12.93 -14.13
CA ALA A 112 -0.74 -11.56 -13.77
C ALA A 112 0.13 -10.53 -14.51
N ILE A 113 1.42 -10.80 -14.69
CA ILE A 113 2.33 -9.97 -15.50
C ILE A 113 1.83 -9.87 -16.94
N LEU A 114 1.53 -11.01 -17.57
CA LEU A 114 1.06 -11.05 -18.97
C LEU A 114 -0.34 -10.46 -19.12
N TYR A 115 -1.28 -10.87 -18.28
CA TYR A 115 -2.67 -10.41 -18.30
C TYR A 115 -2.76 -8.91 -18.00
N GLY A 116 -2.09 -8.44 -16.95
CA GLY A 116 -2.06 -7.02 -16.58
C GLY A 116 -1.48 -6.16 -17.71
N GLY A 117 -0.39 -6.61 -18.34
CA GLY A 117 0.20 -5.93 -19.49
C GLY A 117 -0.72 -5.91 -20.72
N ALA A 118 -1.35 -7.03 -21.05
CA ALA A 118 -2.30 -7.11 -22.18
C ALA A 118 -3.54 -6.24 -21.94
N MET A 119 -4.10 -6.24 -20.72
CA MET A 119 -5.24 -5.39 -20.37
C MET A 119 -4.87 -3.91 -20.37
N ALA A 120 -3.68 -3.53 -19.88
CA ALA A 120 -3.18 -2.16 -19.94
C ALA A 120 -3.07 -1.66 -21.38
N LEU A 121 -2.55 -2.49 -22.29
CA LEU A 121 -2.45 -2.18 -23.73
C LEU A 121 -3.81 -1.93 -24.38
N ALA A 122 -4.84 -2.64 -23.93
CA ALA A 122 -6.22 -2.50 -24.42
C ALA A 122 -6.97 -1.29 -23.82
N GLN A 123 -6.40 -0.57 -22.84
CA GLN A 123 -7.09 0.56 -22.22
C GLN A 123 -7.03 1.82 -23.10
N HIS A 124 -8.16 2.54 -23.13
CA HIS A 124 -8.25 3.90 -23.67
C HIS A 124 -8.29 5.00 -22.60
N ASP A 125 -8.45 4.62 -21.33
CA ASP A 125 -8.46 5.53 -20.19
C ASP A 125 -7.08 5.56 -19.52
N PHE A 126 -6.52 6.75 -19.34
CA PHE A 126 -5.17 6.94 -18.84
C PHE A 126 -5.00 6.41 -17.41
N LYS A 127 -5.96 6.68 -16.50
CA LYS A 127 -5.88 6.18 -15.12
C LYS A 127 -6.08 4.68 -15.05
N ARG A 128 -6.98 4.11 -15.87
CA ARG A 128 -7.19 2.64 -15.93
C ARG A 128 -5.97 1.92 -16.46
N LEU A 129 -5.28 2.48 -17.46
CA LEU A 129 -4.03 1.92 -17.99
C LEU A 129 -2.98 1.79 -16.88
N ILE A 130 -2.77 2.85 -16.09
CA ILE A 130 -1.84 2.87 -14.95
C ILE A 130 -2.28 1.84 -13.87
N ALA A 131 -3.58 1.64 -13.67
CA ALA A 131 -4.06 0.65 -12.71
C ALA A 131 -3.82 -0.79 -13.18
N TYR A 132 -4.04 -1.11 -14.47
CA TYR A 132 -3.75 -2.44 -15.01
C TYR A 132 -2.24 -2.74 -15.07
N SER A 133 -1.39 -1.75 -15.35
CA SER A 133 0.06 -1.93 -15.24
C SER A 133 0.49 -2.26 -13.82
N SER A 134 -0.22 -1.77 -12.80
CA SER A 134 0.02 -2.12 -11.39
C SER A 134 -0.23 -3.59 -11.08
N ILE A 135 -1.21 -4.23 -11.74
CA ILE A 135 -1.43 -5.68 -11.62
C ILE A 135 -0.19 -6.43 -12.12
N ALA A 136 0.39 -5.99 -13.24
CA ALA A 136 1.60 -6.61 -13.77
C ALA A 136 2.79 -6.44 -12.82
N HIS A 137 3.03 -5.23 -12.30
CA HIS A 137 4.12 -4.98 -11.34
C HIS A 137 3.94 -5.72 -10.01
N MET A 138 2.70 -5.87 -9.49
CA MET A 138 2.45 -6.71 -8.31
C MET A 138 2.64 -8.21 -8.62
N GLY A 139 2.46 -8.62 -9.88
CA GLY A 139 2.90 -9.92 -10.37
C GLY A 139 4.40 -10.14 -10.19
N PHE A 140 5.26 -9.16 -10.52
CA PHE A 140 6.70 -9.25 -10.23
C PHE A 140 6.99 -9.36 -8.74
N VAL A 141 6.31 -8.57 -7.90
CA VAL A 141 6.53 -8.61 -6.45
C VAL A 141 6.15 -9.98 -5.89
N THR A 142 4.99 -10.53 -6.25
CA THR A 142 4.54 -11.85 -5.78
C THR A 142 5.41 -13.00 -6.31
N LEU A 143 5.86 -12.91 -7.57
CA LEU A 143 6.84 -13.86 -8.13
C LEU A 143 8.14 -13.83 -7.31
N GLY A 144 8.61 -12.64 -6.94
CA GLY A 144 9.82 -12.49 -6.15
C GLY A 144 9.68 -13.00 -4.71
N ILE A 145 8.55 -12.72 -4.04
CA ILE A 145 8.27 -13.22 -2.68
C ILE A 145 8.28 -14.75 -2.66
N PHE A 146 7.55 -15.38 -3.58
CA PHE A 146 7.45 -16.84 -3.67
C PHE A 146 8.57 -17.48 -4.48
N GLY A 147 9.60 -16.73 -4.88
CA GLY A 147 10.85 -17.28 -5.40
C GLY A 147 11.69 -17.99 -4.32
N LEU A 148 11.35 -17.80 -3.04
CA LEU A 148 11.94 -18.47 -1.87
C LEU A 148 13.46 -18.44 -1.81
N ASN A 149 14.07 -17.37 -2.32
CA ASN A 149 15.49 -17.11 -2.24
C ASN A 149 15.74 -15.62 -1.98
N THR A 150 16.88 -15.31 -1.38
CA THR A 150 17.23 -13.96 -0.94
C THR A 150 17.19 -12.95 -2.08
N GLN A 151 17.65 -13.32 -3.28
CA GLN A 151 17.72 -12.42 -4.43
C GLN A 151 16.32 -12.03 -4.91
N SER A 152 15.41 -13.01 -5.06
CA SER A 152 14.02 -12.76 -5.45
C SER A 152 13.26 -11.93 -4.41
N VAL A 153 13.46 -12.19 -3.11
CA VAL A 153 12.82 -11.42 -2.03
C VAL A 153 13.34 -9.97 -1.99
N GLN A 154 14.65 -9.76 -2.13
CA GLN A 154 15.23 -8.42 -2.23
C GLN A 154 14.68 -7.66 -3.43
N GLY A 155 14.59 -8.33 -4.59
CA GLY A 155 13.95 -7.77 -5.78
C GLY A 155 12.50 -7.39 -5.58
N ALA A 156 11.71 -8.23 -4.90
CA ALA A 156 10.32 -7.96 -4.57
C ALA A 156 10.17 -6.72 -3.66
N VAL A 157 10.99 -6.61 -2.60
CA VAL A 157 10.98 -5.46 -1.69
C VAL A 157 11.35 -4.18 -2.42
N LEU A 158 12.40 -4.22 -3.23
CA LEU A 158 12.82 -3.08 -4.02
C LEU A 158 11.74 -2.68 -5.04
N GLN A 159 11.10 -3.66 -5.68
CA GLN A 159 10.02 -3.41 -6.63
C GLN A 159 8.76 -2.84 -5.97
N MET A 160 8.45 -3.21 -4.73
CA MET A 160 7.39 -2.54 -3.95
C MET A 160 7.64 -1.03 -3.86
N VAL A 161 8.86 -0.63 -3.50
CA VAL A 161 9.24 0.79 -3.37
C VAL A 161 9.19 1.50 -4.73
N ASN A 162 9.85 0.92 -5.73
CA ASN A 162 9.97 1.52 -7.06
C ASN A 162 8.62 1.68 -7.74
N HIS A 163 7.78 0.64 -7.69
CA HIS A 163 6.42 0.72 -8.19
C HIS A 163 5.63 1.83 -7.46
N GLY A 164 5.79 1.98 -6.14
CA GLY A 164 5.12 3.06 -5.41
C GLY A 164 5.51 4.46 -5.84
N ILE A 165 6.80 4.69 -6.08
CA ILE A 165 7.33 5.97 -6.56
C ILE A 165 6.86 6.24 -7.99
N THR A 166 7.12 5.31 -8.91
CA THR A 166 6.86 5.48 -10.34
C THR A 166 5.36 5.58 -10.62
N THR A 167 4.54 4.70 -10.04
CA THR A 167 3.10 4.73 -10.27
C THR A 167 2.41 5.87 -9.53
N GLY A 168 2.89 6.24 -8.34
CA GLY A 168 2.46 7.46 -7.65
C GLY A 168 2.70 8.70 -8.52
N ALA A 169 3.87 8.79 -9.17
CA ALA A 169 4.18 9.87 -10.09
C ALA A 169 3.28 9.87 -11.32
N LEU A 170 3.06 8.71 -11.95
CA LEU A 170 2.15 8.59 -13.09
C LEU A 170 0.72 9.02 -12.74
N PHE A 171 0.22 8.69 -11.54
CA PHE A 171 -1.10 9.16 -11.10
C PHE A 171 -1.13 10.66 -10.83
N LEU A 172 -0.07 11.27 -10.28
CA LEU A 172 0.03 12.72 -10.14
C LEU A 172 0.02 13.40 -11.52
N VAL A 173 0.78 12.88 -12.47
CA VAL A 173 0.85 13.38 -13.85
C VAL A 173 -0.51 13.24 -14.55
N ALA A 174 -1.15 12.07 -14.49
CA ALA A 174 -2.50 11.86 -15.02
C ALA A 174 -3.52 12.78 -14.34
N GLY A 175 -3.36 13.03 -13.04
CA GLY A 175 -4.15 13.98 -12.27
C GLY A 175 -4.06 15.40 -12.82
N THR A 176 -2.88 15.87 -13.24
CA THR A 176 -2.73 17.23 -13.80
C THR A 176 -3.55 17.44 -15.07
N LEU A 177 -3.66 16.44 -15.94
CA LEU A 177 -4.53 16.51 -17.12
C LEU A 177 -5.99 16.47 -16.71
N TYR A 178 -6.36 15.51 -15.85
CA TYR A 178 -7.73 15.34 -15.39
C TYR A 178 -8.28 16.59 -14.68
N ASP A 179 -7.48 17.25 -13.84
CA ASP A 179 -7.88 18.48 -13.14
C ASP A 179 -8.17 19.64 -14.11
N ARG A 180 -7.55 19.64 -15.30
CA ARG A 180 -7.73 20.67 -16.33
C ARG A 180 -8.92 20.37 -17.24
N THR A 181 -9.16 19.10 -17.56
CA THR A 181 -10.09 18.70 -18.63
C THR A 181 -11.30 17.91 -18.17
N HIS A 182 -11.22 17.29 -16.98
CA HIS A 182 -12.14 16.27 -16.50
C HIS A 182 -12.31 15.07 -17.45
N ASP A 183 -11.32 14.83 -18.31
CA ASP A 183 -11.31 13.75 -19.30
C ASP A 183 -10.10 12.84 -19.08
N ARG A 184 -10.32 11.54 -19.19
CA ARG A 184 -9.31 10.50 -18.99
C ARG A 184 -8.96 9.77 -20.29
N THR A 185 -9.66 10.08 -21.38
CA THR A 185 -9.55 9.36 -22.65
C THR A 185 -8.27 9.75 -23.37
N ILE A 186 -7.35 8.79 -23.54
CA ILE A 186 -6.03 9.01 -24.15
C ILE A 186 -6.15 9.64 -25.54
N ASN A 187 -7.11 9.17 -26.34
CA ASN A 187 -7.27 9.59 -27.74
C ASN A 187 -7.82 11.01 -27.92
N ASN A 188 -8.30 11.67 -26.87
CA ASN A 188 -8.79 13.05 -26.96
C ASN A 188 -7.63 14.07 -26.84
N TYR A 189 -6.48 13.61 -26.37
CA TYR A 189 -5.24 14.39 -26.32
C TYR A 189 -4.36 14.15 -27.55
N GLY A 190 -3.32 14.97 -27.69
CA GLY A 190 -2.29 14.83 -28.71
C GLY A 190 -1.42 16.08 -28.77
N GLY A 191 -0.14 15.92 -29.12
CA GLY A 191 0.78 17.04 -29.29
C GLY A 191 1.17 17.76 -28.00
N LEU A 192 1.07 17.11 -26.83
CA LEU A 192 1.39 17.74 -25.55
C LEU A 192 2.85 18.21 -25.44
N HIS A 193 3.80 17.68 -26.23
CA HIS A 193 5.17 18.20 -26.28
C HIS A 193 5.24 19.66 -26.75
N GLN A 194 4.28 20.11 -27.57
CA GLN A 194 4.26 21.48 -28.11
C GLN A 194 3.60 22.45 -27.13
N VAL A 195 2.53 22.01 -26.45
CA VAL A 195 1.72 22.87 -25.58
C VAL A 195 2.16 22.81 -24.11
N MET A 196 2.60 21.62 -23.65
CA MET A 196 3.02 21.35 -22.27
C MET A 196 4.41 20.66 -22.24
N PRO A 197 5.48 21.32 -22.69
CA PRO A 197 6.82 20.71 -22.80
C PRO A 197 7.36 20.18 -21.47
N ARG A 198 7.11 20.84 -20.34
CA ARG A 198 7.56 20.34 -19.02
C ARG A 198 6.80 19.08 -18.63
N PHE A 199 5.49 19.05 -18.87
CA PHE A 199 4.70 17.82 -18.71
C PHE A 199 5.26 16.68 -19.56
N ALA A 200 5.58 16.95 -20.83
CA ALA A 200 6.13 15.94 -21.73
C ALA A 200 7.45 15.36 -21.20
N VAL A 201 8.38 16.19 -20.71
CA VAL A 201 9.64 15.72 -20.11
C VAL A 201 9.39 14.84 -18.88
N VAL A 202 8.51 15.29 -17.97
CA VAL A 202 8.14 14.55 -16.76
C VAL A 202 7.49 13.21 -17.12
N LEU A 203 6.55 13.20 -18.06
CA LEU A 203 5.88 11.99 -18.51
C LEU A 203 6.85 11.04 -19.19
N THR A 204 7.81 11.52 -20.01
CA THR A 204 8.86 10.68 -20.61
C THR A 204 9.63 9.93 -19.53
N LEU A 205 10.10 10.63 -18.49
CA LEU A 205 10.87 10.06 -17.39
C LEU A 205 10.11 8.91 -16.70
N PHE A 206 8.86 9.15 -16.30
CA PHE A 206 8.09 8.12 -15.61
C PHE A 206 7.59 7.02 -16.55
N THR A 207 7.45 7.31 -17.85
CA THR A 207 7.17 6.30 -18.87
C THR A 207 8.32 5.31 -18.97
N VAL A 208 9.56 5.80 -19.11
CA VAL A 208 10.73 4.92 -19.20
C VAL A 208 11.06 4.21 -17.90
N ALA A 209 10.81 4.85 -16.76
CA ALA A 209 10.92 4.20 -15.46
C ALA A 209 9.90 3.07 -15.29
N SER A 210 8.65 3.27 -15.73
CA SER A 210 7.57 2.29 -15.51
C SER A 210 7.75 0.99 -16.30
N PHE A 211 8.33 1.02 -17.50
CA PHE A 211 8.60 -0.22 -18.25
C PHE A 211 9.98 -0.83 -17.93
N GLY A 212 10.72 -0.26 -16.98
CA GLY A 212 11.97 -0.82 -16.48
C GLY A 212 13.17 -0.54 -17.39
N LEU A 213 13.36 0.69 -17.87
CA LEU A 213 14.60 1.06 -18.57
C LEU A 213 15.81 0.94 -17.62
N PRO A 214 16.94 0.33 -18.04
CA PRO A 214 18.16 0.30 -17.25
C PRO A 214 18.58 1.70 -16.76
N GLY A 215 19.02 1.77 -15.49
CA GLY A 215 19.31 3.03 -14.80
C GLY A 215 18.13 3.64 -14.04
N THR A 216 16.93 3.02 -14.10
CA THR A 216 15.77 3.39 -13.29
C THR A 216 15.50 2.36 -12.19
N GLY A 217 14.85 2.77 -11.10
CA GLY A 217 14.57 1.91 -9.96
C GLY A 217 13.85 0.60 -10.33
N ASN A 218 12.73 0.67 -11.06
CA ASN A 218 11.94 -0.50 -11.45
C ASN A 218 12.78 -1.60 -12.12
N PHE A 219 13.72 -1.22 -13.00
CA PHE A 219 14.60 -2.18 -13.65
C PHE A 219 15.37 -3.04 -12.65
N ILE A 220 15.93 -2.44 -11.59
CA ILE A 220 16.72 -3.19 -10.60
C ILE A 220 15.84 -4.19 -9.84
N GLY A 221 14.64 -3.78 -9.43
CA GLY A 221 13.69 -4.67 -8.75
C GLY A 221 13.28 -5.85 -9.63
N GLU A 222 12.84 -5.56 -10.86
CA GLU A 222 12.42 -6.57 -11.85
C GLU A 222 13.57 -7.51 -12.23
N PHE A 223 14.78 -6.96 -12.42
CA PHE A 223 15.98 -7.73 -12.72
C PHE A 223 16.35 -8.71 -11.60
N LEU A 224 16.31 -8.28 -10.33
CA LEU A 224 16.60 -9.17 -9.20
C LEU A 224 15.56 -10.29 -9.07
N VAL A 225 14.27 -9.99 -9.30
CA VAL A 225 13.23 -11.02 -9.35
C VAL A 225 13.50 -12.02 -10.47
N LEU A 226 13.81 -11.55 -11.68
CA LEU A 226 14.15 -12.39 -12.83
C LEU A 226 15.39 -13.26 -12.54
N ALA A 227 16.47 -12.66 -12.04
CA ALA A 227 17.71 -13.35 -11.75
C ALA A 227 17.53 -14.47 -10.70
N GLY A 228 16.76 -14.23 -9.64
CA GLY A 228 16.42 -15.29 -8.68
C GLY A 228 15.39 -16.31 -9.20
N THR A 229 14.60 -15.96 -10.22
CA THR A 229 13.68 -16.91 -10.88
C THR A 229 14.43 -17.85 -11.85
N VAL A 230 15.53 -17.39 -12.46
CA VAL A 230 16.36 -18.20 -13.37
C VAL A 230 16.87 -19.48 -12.69
N SER A 231 17.20 -19.42 -11.40
CA SER A 231 17.65 -20.61 -10.66
C SER A 231 16.56 -21.68 -10.51
N HIS A 232 15.30 -21.33 -10.74
CA HIS A 232 14.14 -22.21 -10.61
C HIS A 232 13.54 -22.61 -11.96
N SER A 233 13.30 -21.66 -12.86
CA SER A 233 12.64 -21.93 -14.15
C SER A 233 12.97 -20.89 -15.23
N TYR A 234 13.75 -21.31 -16.22
CA TYR A 234 14.00 -20.53 -17.45
C TYR A 234 12.71 -20.24 -18.24
N PHE A 235 11.74 -21.17 -18.18
CA PHE A 235 10.48 -20.99 -18.91
C PHE A 235 9.64 -19.86 -18.33
N MET A 236 9.55 -19.75 -16.99
CA MET A 236 8.88 -18.61 -16.34
C MET A 236 9.57 -17.29 -16.70
N VAL A 237 10.90 -17.26 -16.71
CA VAL A 237 11.68 -16.08 -17.11
C VAL A 237 11.35 -15.65 -18.54
N LEU A 238 11.28 -16.59 -19.49
CA LEU A 238 10.90 -16.27 -20.88
C LEU A 238 9.51 -15.63 -20.97
N LEU A 239 8.54 -16.14 -20.20
CA LEU A 239 7.20 -15.55 -20.15
C LEU A 239 7.20 -14.16 -19.51
N VAL A 240 7.98 -13.96 -18.44
CA VAL A 240 8.12 -12.64 -17.81
C VAL A 240 8.76 -11.62 -18.77
N LEU A 241 9.74 -12.03 -19.58
CA LEU A 241 10.32 -11.17 -20.62
C LEU A 241 9.28 -10.72 -21.66
N ALA A 242 8.35 -11.60 -22.06
CA ALA A 242 7.23 -11.19 -22.91
C ALA A 242 6.32 -10.16 -22.20
N GLY A 243 6.15 -10.29 -20.88
CA GLY A 243 5.51 -9.30 -20.03
C GLY A 243 6.19 -7.92 -20.03
N ILE A 244 7.52 -7.88 -19.98
CA ILE A 244 8.30 -6.63 -20.08
C ILE A 244 8.09 -5.97 -21.44
N VAL A 245 8.04 -6.76 -22.51
CA VAL A 245 7.74 -6.25 -23.87
C VAL A 245 6.34 -5.65 -23.93
N LEU A 246 5.33 -6.30 -23.33
CA LEU A 246 4.00 -5.71 -23.17
C LEU A 246 4.05 -4.41 -22.37
N GLY A 247 4.84 -4.39 -21.28
CA GLY A 247 5.27 -3.23 -20.50
C GLY A 247 5.61 -2.01 -21.35
N ALA A 248 6.63 -2.18 -22.19
CA ALA A 248 7.09 -1.16 -23.10
C ALA A 248 6.02 -0.78 -24.14
N ALA A 249 5.31 -1.75 -24.70
CA ALA A 249 4.30 -1.51 -25.72
C ALA A 249 3.16 -0.59 -25.24
N TYR A 250 2.58 -0.84 -24.05
CA TYR A 250 1.49 0.00 -23.54
C TYR A 250 1.99 1.38 -23.06
N MET A 251 3.18 1.46 -22.44
CA MET A 251 3.72 2.74 -21.97
C MET A 251 4.11 3.64 -23.14
N LEU A 252 4.83 3.11 -24.12
CA LEU A 252 5.22 3.87 -25.32
C LEU A 252 4.02 4.18 -26.22
N GLY A 253 3.05 3.27 -26.31
CA GLY A 253 1.80 3.50 -27.04
C GLY A 253 0.98 4.64 -26.43
N MET A 254 0.87 4.69 -25.10
CA MET A 254 0.24 5.80 -24.39
C MET A 254 1.01 7.10 -24.61
N PHE A 255 2.34 7.07 -24.45
CA PHE A 255 3.19 8.25 -24.64
C PHE A 255 3.09 8.81 -26.06
N GLN A 256 3.12 7.95 -27.08
CA GLN A 256 3.01 8.36 -28.48
C GLN A 256 1.70 9.11 -28.74
N ARG A 257 0.57 8.61 -28.21
CA ARG A 257 -0.75 9.21 -28.41
C ARG A 257 -0.92 10.53 -27.67
N LEU A 258 -0.56 10.56 -26.39
CA LEU A 258 -0.68 11.78 -25.57
C LEU A 258 0.31 12.87 -26.02
N VAL A 259 1.57 12.49 -26.23
CA VAL A 259 2.67 13.44 -26.36
C VAL A 259 3.01 13.71 -27.81
N LEU A 260 3.30 12.68 -28.62
CA LEU A 260 3.92 12.83 -29.93
C LEU A 260 2.95 13.01 -31.10
N GLY A 261 1.64 12.76 -30.89
CA GLY A 261 0.62 12.96 -31.92
C GLY A 261 0.45 14.42 -32.36
N PRO A 262 -0.41 14.69 -33.36
CA PRO A 262 -0.78 16.06 -33.72
C PRO A 262 -1.50 16.76 -32.56
N VAL A 263 -1.38 18.08 -32.47
CA VAL A 263 -2.03 18.86 -31.40
C VAL A 263 -3.55 18.72 -31.52
N SER A 264 -4.18 18.13 -30.49
CA SER A 264 -5.64 18.02 -30.44
C SER A 264 -6.30 19.34 -30.02
N PRO A 265 -7.57 19.60 -30.39
CA PRO A 265 -8.28 20.81 -29.95
C PRO A 265 -8.31 20.98 -28.43
N GLN A 266 -8.47 19.87 -27.69
CA GLN A 266 -8.43 19.89 -26.23
C GLN A 266 -7.04 20.26 -25.71
N SER A 267 -5.98 19.67 -26.29
CA SER A 267 -4.59 19.91 -25.88
C SER A 267 -4.16 21.36 -26.13
N ALA A 268 -4.62 21.99 -27.21
CA ALA A 268 -4.30 23.38 -27.57
C ALA A 268 -4.71 24.41 -26.50
N THR A 269 -5.68 24.08 -25.64
CA THR A 269 -6.18 24.98 -24.58
C THR A 269 -5.46 24.81 -23.24
N LEU A 270 -4.57 23.82 -23.12
CA LEU A 270 -3.95 23.48 -21.85
C LEU A 270 -2.80 24.42 -21.52
N HIS A 271 -2.57 24.60 -20.23
CA HIS A 271 -1.38 25.25 -19.70
C HIS A 271 -0.45 24.22 -19.08
N ASP A 272 0.85 24.40 -19.34
CA ASP A 272 1.91 23.53 -18.83
C ASP A 272 1.96 23.48 -17.28
N LEU A 273 2.83 22.63 -16.75
CA LEU A 273 2.98 22.40 -15.32
C LEU A 273 3.31 23.68 -14.56
N ASN A 274 2.55 23.93 -13.49
CA ASN A 274 2.82 25.00 -12.56
C ASN A 274 3.87 24.59 -11.51
N ARG A 275 4.36 25.55 -10.72
CA ARG A 275 5.42 25.32 -9.73
C ARG A 275 5.07 24.25 -8.68
N ARG A 276 3.80 24.17 -8.28
CA ARG A 276 3.34 23.17 -7.29
C ARG A 276 3.35 21.77 -7.90
N GLU A 277 2.84 21.62 -9.12
CA GLU A 277 2.83 20.33 -9.82
C GLU A 277 4.26 19.84 -10.06
N ILE A 278 5.17 20.74 -10.43
CA ILE A 278 6.61 20.46 -10.52
C ILE A 278 7.18 20.02 -9.17
N ALA A 279 6.84 20.71 -8.08
CA ALA A 279 7.28 20.35 -6.73
C ALA A 279 6.74 18.99 -6.27
N CYS A 280 5.59 18.52 -6.76
CA CYS A 280 5.07 17.18 -6.49
C CYS A 280 5.88 16.08 -7.22
N VAL A 281 6.33 16.33 -8.45
CA VAL A 281 6.92 15.28 -9.31
C VAL A 281 8.44 15.23 -9.29
N ILE A 282 9.13 16.35 -9.05
CA ILE A 282 10.60 16.39 -8.99
C ILE A 282 11.17 15.44 -7.93
N PRO A 283 10.66 15.40 -6.67
CA PRO A 283 11.17 14.47 -5.67
C PRO A 283 11.06 13.01 -6.13
N LEU A 284 9.95 12.65 -6.78
CA LEU A 284 9.73 11.31 -7.31
C LEU A 284 10.70 11.00 -8.46
N ALA A 285 10.94 11.96 -9.35
CA ALA A 285 11.89 11.83 -10.45
C ALA A 285 13.32 11.61 -9.94
N LEU A 286 13.72 12.34 -8.89
CA LEU A 286 15.00 12.13 -8.23
C LEU A 286 15.08 10.73 -7.61
N ALA A 287 14.04 10.31 -6.89
CA ALA A 287 14.01 9.00 -6.24
C ALA A 287 14.13 7.84 -7.26
N VAL A 288 13.49 7.94 -8.44
CA VAL A 288 13.61 6.96 -9.53
C VAL A 288 15.07 6.72 -9.93
N PHE A 289 15.86 7.79 -10.10
CA PHE A 289 17.26 7.68 -10.51
C PHE A 289 18.19 7.36 -9.35
N VAL A 290 17.95 7.94 -8.18
CA VAL A 290 18.76 7.67 -6.99
C VAL A 290 18.68 6.18 -6.63
N ILE A 291 17.49 5.57 -6.68
CA ILE A 291 17.33 4.12 -6.47
C ILE A 291 17.90 3.30 -7.65
N GLY A 292 17.69 3.76 -8.89
CA GLY A 292 18.19 3.07 -10.08
C GLY A 292 19.71 3.01 -10.20
N LEU A 293 20.41 4.08 -9.79
CA LEU A 293 21.86 4.19 -9.85
C LEU A 293 22.54 3.70 -8.57
N TYR A 294 21.88 3.82 -7.42
CA TYR A 294 22.39 3.44 -6.11
C TYR A 294 21.36 2.61 -5.32
N PRO A 295 21.10 1.35 -5.71
CA PRO A 295 20.05 0.54 -5.10
C PRO A 295 20.35 0.12 -3.66
N THR A 296 21.61 0.16 -3.22
CA THR A 296 22.00 -0.12 -1.83
C THR A 296 22.02 1.17 -1.03
N PHE A 297 20.86 1.55 -0.49
CA PHE A 297 20.75 2.64 0.48
C PHE A 297 21.31 2.22 1.84
N ARG A 298 22.64 2.22 1.95
CA ARG A 298 23.33 2.07 3.23
C ARG A 298 23.92 3.41 3.61
N VAL A 299 23.31 4.08 4.58
CA VAL A 299 23.98 5.18 5.28
C VAL A 299 24.60 4.56 6.53
N SER A 300 25.89 4.25 6.47
CA SER A 300 26.63 3.83 7.66
C SER A 300 27.10 5.08 8.40
N MET A 301 26.39 5.46 9.46
CA MET A 301 26.88 6.43 10.43
C MET A 301 27.63 5.68 11.54
N GLU A 302 28.84 6.13 11.86
CA GLU A 302 29.55 5.68 13.07
C GLU A 302 28.80 6.25 14.29
N ASN A 303 27.98 5.42 14.96
CA ASN A 303 26.96 5.72 16.01
C ASN A 303 25.54 6.10 15.55
N PRO A 304 24.76 5.13 15.00
CA PRO A 304 23.37 5.36 14.58
C PRO A 304 22.44 5.77 15.73
N ALA A 305 22.70 5.32 16.96
CA ALA A 305 21.86 5.59 18.12
C ALA A 305 21.81 7.08 18.56
N SER A 306 22.63 7.96 17.95
CA SER A 306 22.93 9.29 18.50
C SER A 306 22.41 10.49 17.72
N LEU A 307 21.87 10.34 16.49
CA LEU A 307 21.56 11.53 15.68
C LEU A 307 20.43 12.39 16.28
N PHE A 308 19.45 11.76 16.95
CA PHE A 308 18.37 12.48 17.64
C PHE A 308 18.07 11.99 19.06
N GLY A 309 18.51 10.79 19.44
CA GLY A 309 18.24 10.23 20.78
C GLY A 309 16.76 10.20 21.16
N ILE A 310 15.83 10.19 20.19
CA ILE A 310 14.39 10.24 20.43
C ILE A 310 13.94 8.86 20.91
N PRO A 311 13.52 8.72 22.19
CA PRO A 311 12.92 7.48 22.64
C PRO A 311 11.59 7.27 21.91
N HIS A 312 11.24 6.01 21.68
CA HIS A 312 9.99 5.63 21.03
C HIS A 312 9.80 6.20 19.61
N LEU A 313 10.87 6.28 18.83
CA LEU A 313 10.87 6.92 17.51
C LEU A 313 9.81 6.32 16.55
N VAL A 314 9.65 4.99 16.52
CA VAL A 314 8.65 4.33 15.67
C VAL A 314 7.24 4.69 16.12
N SER A 315 6.98 4.70 17.43
CA SER A 315 5.71 5.17 17.98
C SER A 315 5.41 6.62 17.57
N TRP A 316 6.41 7.51 17.58
CA TRP A 316 6.23 8.89 17.13
C TRP A 316 5.89 9.00 15.63
N ILE A 317 6.47 8.16 14.77
CA ILE A 317 6.12 8.14 13.34
C ILE A 317 4.67 7.70 13.15
N VAL A 318 4.19 6.72 13.92
CA VAL A 318 2.78 6.27 13.89
C VAL A 318 1.82 7.34 14.44
N LEU A 319 2.18 7.97 15.57
CA LEU A 319 1.30 8.88 16.30
C LEU A 319 1.25 10.28 15.71
N THR A 320 2.32 10.79 15.11
CA THR A 320 2.38 12.15 14.53
C THR A 320 1.22 12.45 13.57
N PRO A 321 0.91 11.62 12.56
CA PRO A 321 -0.24 11.87 11.69
C PRO A 321 -1.57 11.78 12.43
N LEU A 322 -1.70 10.89 13.42
CA LEU A 322 -2.93 10.77 14.23
C LEU A 322 -3.15 11.98 15.15
N ILE A 323 -2.08 12.53 15.74
CA ILE A 323 -2.12 13.79 16.50
C ILE A 323 -2.49 14.93 15.55
N GLY A 324 -1.90 14.98 14.35
CA GLY A 324 -2.26 15.94 13.32
C GLY A 324 -3.74 15.88 12.92
N LEU A 325 -4.30 14.67 12.82
CA LEU A 325 -5.73 14.46 12.54
C LEU A 325 -6.59 15.13 13.62
N VAL A 326 -6.23 14.95 14.90
CA VAL A 326 -6.93 15.57 16.02
C VAL A 326 -6.80 17.09 15.96
N ILE A 327 -5.58 17.62 15.73
CA ILE A 327 -5.33 19.06 15.59
C ILE A 327 -6.20 19.66 14.48
N VAL A 328 -6.16 19.07 13.27
CA VAL A 328 -6.99 19.51 12.14
C VAL A 328 -8.47 19.40 12.48
N GLY A 329 -8.88 18.35 13.20
CA GLY A 329 -10.23 18.13 13.70
C GLY A 329 -10.77 19.24 14.60
N PHE A 330 -9.91 19.89 15.39
CA PHE A 330 -10.29 21.02 16.23
C PHE A 330 -10.19 22.39 15.55
N LEU A 331 -9.55 22.49 14.38
CA LEU A 331 -9.49 23.76 13.65
C LEU A 331 -10.90 24.23 13.21
N PRO A 332 -11.30 25.47 13.52
CA PRO A 332 -12.64 25.97 13.19
C PRO A 332 -12.79 26.17 11.69
N VAL A 333 -13.92 25.73 11.14
CA VAL A 333 -14.33 26.01 9.75
C VAL A 333 -15.33 27.17 9.78
N ARG A 334 -14.83 28.40 9.94
CA ARG A 334 -15.67 29.60 9.77
C ARG A 334 -15.65 30.07 8.32
N ALA A 335 -16.76 30.67 7.88
CA ALA A 335 -16.89 31.22 6.53
C ALA A 335 -15.83 32.30 6.27
N GLY A 336 -14.86 31.99 5.41
CA GLY A 336 -13.71 32.83 5.07
C GLY A 336 -12.50 31.97 4.66
N GLY A 337 -12.04 32.10 3.40
CA GLY A 337 -11.06 31.19 2.78
C GLY A 337 -9.71 31.03 3.51
N ARG A 338 -9.37 31.92 4.46
CA ARG A 338 -8.14 31.84 5.27
C ARG A 338 -8.03 30.58 6.13
N HIS A 339 -9.15 30.01 6.60
CA HIS A 339 -9.12 28.80 7.44
C HIS A 339 -8.82 27.51 6.65
N VAL A 340 -9.20 27.47 5.37
CA VAL A 340 -8.93 26.31 4.50
C VAL A 340 -7.44 26.18 4.22
N GLU A 341 -6.75 27.30 3.95
CA GLU A 341 -5.29 27.30 3.78
C GLU A 341 -4.57 26.87 5.06
N ALA A 342 -5.01 27.34 6.23
CA ALA A 342 -4.43 26.90 7.51
C ALA A 342 -4.52 25.37 7.69
N ILE A 343 -5.67 24.76 7.37
CA ILE A 343 -5.84 23.30 7.42
C ILE A 343 -4.83 22.60 6.51
N ARG A 344 -4.66 23.07 5.27
CA ARG A 344 -3.72 22.47 4.31
C ARG A 344 -2.27 22.60 4.77
N TRP A 345 -1.86 23.78 5.27
CA TRP A 345 -0.51 24.01 5.77
C TRP A 345 -0.21 23.21 7.04
N VAL A 346 -1.15 23.11 7.98
CA VAL A 346 -1.00 22.26 9.16
C VAL A 346 -0.84 20.81 8.76
N THR A 347 -1.69 20.31 7.84
CA THR A 347 -1.60 18.94 7.33
C THR A 347 -0.25 18.69 6.66
N LEU A 348 0.20 19.60 5.80
CA LEU A 348 1.51 19.50 5.15
C LEU A 348 2.64 19.48 6.19
N GLY A 349 2.58 20.36 7.19
CA GLY A 349 3.57 20.40 8.28
C GLY A 349 3.64 19.09 9.06
N VAL A 350 2.49 18.48 9.39
CA VAL A 350 2.44 17.18 10.06
C VAL A 350 3.06 16.08 9.19
N THR A 351 2.67 15.98 7.92
CA THR A 351 3.20 14.94 7.01
C THR A 351 4.71 15.11 6.75
N LEU A 352 5.20 16.35 6.68
CA LEU A 352 6.65 16.64 6.58
C LEU A 352 7.39 16.32 7.87
N LEU A 353 6.76 16.49 9.04
CA LEU A 353 7.33 16.05 10.31
C LEU A 353 7.42 14.52 10.36
N THR A 354 6.38 13.79 9.93
CA THR A 354 6.42 12.32 9.78
C THR A 354 7.56 11.89 8.87
N LEU A 355 7.75 12.57 7.73
CA LEU A 355 8.89 12.33 6.83
C LEU A 355 10.23 12.60 7.52
N GLY A 356 10.38 13.70 8.26
CA GLY A 356 11.58 14.00 9.02
C GLY A 356 11.93 12.92 10.05
N LEU A 357 10.93 12.42 10.78
CA LEU A 357 11.10 11.31 11.73
C LEU A 357 11.48 10.00 11.02
N ALA A 358 10.86 9.69 9.87
CA ALA A 358 11.19 8.51 9.08
C ALA A 358 12.61 8.58 8.47
N VAL A 359 13.07 9.76 8.05
CA VAL A 359 14.45 9.98 7.62
C VAL A 359 15.42 9.82 8.80
N GLY A 360 15.08 10.33 9.98
CA GLY A 360 15.85 10.11 11.20
C GLY A 360 15.95 8.63 11.58
N LEU A 361 14.85 7.88 11.42
CA LEU A 361 14.82 6.43 11.61
C LEU A 361 15.78 5.73 10.63
N TRP A 362 15.74 6.07 9.35
CA TRP A 362 16.64 5.50 8.35
C TRP A 362 18.11 5.80 8.63
N ALA A 363 18.44 7.04 8.99
CA ALA A 363 19.81 7.44 9.33
C ALA A 363 20.34 6.73 10.60
N SER A 364 19.44 6.29 11.48
CA SER A 364 19.77 5.62 12.74
C SER A 364 19.68 4.08 12.64
N PHE A 365 19.29 3.53 11.50
CA PHE A 365 19.05 2.10 11.33
C PHE A 365 20.35 1.32 11.13
N ASP A 366 20.56 0.26 11.92
CA ASP A 366 21.70 -0.64 11.72
C ASP A 366 21.39 -1.66 10.62
N HIS A 367 21.94 -1.46 9.43
CA HIS A 367 21.76 -2.37 8.29
C HIS A 367 22.46 -3.72 8.44
N THR A 368 23.26 -3.93 9.48
CA THR A 368 23.96 -5.19 9.77
C THR A 368 23.22 -6.04 10.79
N ALA A 369 22.44 -5.43 11.67
CA ALA A 369 21.64 -6.13 12.66
C ALA A 369 20.43 -6.83 12.02
N GLY A 370 20.20 -8.08 12.41
CA GLY A 370 19.02 -8.85 12.02
C GLY A 370 17.82 -8.57 12.94
N GLY A 371 16.61 -8.66 12.37
CA GLY A 371 15.35 -8.52 13.11
C GLY A 371 14.91 -7.07 13.37
N PRO A 372 13.83 -6.89 14.15
CA PRO A 372 13.27 -5.57 14.43
C PRO A 372 14.15 -4.72 15.37
N GLN A 373 14.24 -3.45 15.06
CA GLN A 373 14.92 -2.38 15.78
C GLN A 373 13.91 -1.29 16.17
N PHE A 374 14.30 -0.39 17.08
CA PHE A 374 13.45 0.70 17.59
C PHE A 374 12.10 0.17 18.12
N VAL A 375 12.17 -0.92 18.91
CA VAL A 375 11.00 -1.67 19.35
C VAL A 375 10.37 -0.99 20.57
N ASP A 376 9.10 -0.64 20.44
CA ASP A 376 8.26 -0.16 21.53
C ASP A 376 7.19 -1.20 21.83
N ARG A 377 7.03 -1.56 23.11
CA ARG A 377 6.07 -2.56 23.57
C ARG A 377 5.34 -2.08 24.81
N VAL A 378 4.02 -2.06 24.75
CA VAL A 378 3.12 -1.77 25.87
C VAL A 378 1.92 -2.72 25.79
N GLU A 379 1.47 -3.27 26.92
CA GLU A 379 0.23 -4.03 26.95
C GLU A 379 -0.95 -3.14 26.54
N TRP A 380 -1.75 -3.60 25.57
CA TRP A 380 -2.85 -2.80 25.04
C TRP A 380 -4.21 -3.28 25.56
N ILE A 381 -4.51 -4.56 25.37
CA ILE A 381 -5.74 -5.19 25.88
C ILE A 381 -5.35 -6.49 26.61
N PRO A 382 -4.98 -6.40 27.90
CA PRO A 382 -4.47 -7.55 28.65
C PRO A 382 -5.42 -8.76 28.67
N THR A 383 -6.74 -8.52 28.66
CA THR A 383 -7.76 -9.59 28.63
C THR A 383 -7.74 -10.44 27.36
N VAL A 384 -7.26 -9.86 26.25
CA VAL A 384 -7.16 -10.52 24.94
C VAL A 384 -5.73 -10.97 24.66
N GLY A 385 -4.76 -10.55 25.47
CA GLY A 385 -3.33 -10.86 25.28
C GLY A 385 -2.69 -10.08 24.12
N THR A 386 -3.26 -8.92 23.75
CA THR A 386 -2.72 -8.07 22.67
C THR A 386 -1.82 -6.96 23.22
N GLN A 387 -0.84 -6.58 22.41
CA GLN A 387 0.13 -5.56 22.74
C GLN A 387 0.16 -4.46 21.68
N TYR A 388 0.41 -3.23 22.12
CA TYR A 388 0.98 -2.22 21.24
C TYR A 388 2.46 -2.55 21.08
N ALA A 389 2.79 -3.36 20.08
CA ALA A 389 4.15 -3.73 19.74
C ALA A 389 4.49 -3.21 18.34
N VAL A 390 5.40 -2.24 18.26
CA VAL A 390 5.86 -1.68 16.99
C VAL A 390 7.38 -1.73 16.89
N GLY A 391 7.90 -1.86 15.68
CA GLY A 391 9.33 -1.84 15.39
C GLY A 391 9.58 -1.91 13.88
N VAL A 392 10.83 -1.74 13.48
CA VAL A 392 11.21 -1.74 12.05
C VAL A 392 12.41 -2.63 11.77
N ASP A 393 12.49 -3.16 10.57
CA ASP A 393 13.59 -3.98 10.06
C ASP A 393 13.84 -3.68 8.57
N GLY A 394 14.70 -4.47 7.93
CA GLY A 394 15.07 -4.28 6.52
C GLY A 394 13.92 -4.37 5.51
N ILE A 395 12.78 -4.98 5.85
CA ILE A 395 11.61 -5.09 4.97
C ILE A 395 10.65 -3.91 5.19
N SER A 396 10.40 -3.57 6.45
CA SER A 396 9.43 -2.54 6.84
C SER A 396 9.96 -1.12 6.65
N LEU A 397 11.25 -0.87 6.94
CA LEU A 397 11.89 0.44 6.80
C LEU A 397 11.65 1.11 5.43
N PRO A 398 11.91 0.45 4.27
CA PRO A 398 11.66 1.07 2.98
C PRO A 398 10.18 1.40 2.73
N LEU A 399 9.25 0.64 3.31
CA LEU A 399 7.80 0.87 3.18
C LEU A 399 7.31 2.02 4.06
N VAL A 400 7.89 2.18 5.26
CA VAL A 400 7.67 3.34 6.13
C VAL A 400 8.19 4.62 5.45
N LEU A 401 9.41 4.58 4.91
CA LEU A 401 10.00 5.70 4.15
C LEU A 401 9.16 6.08 2.94
N LEU A 402 8.73 5.09 2.15
CA LEU A 402 7.85 5.31 0.99
C LEU A 402 6.55 6.01 1.42
N THR A 403 5.94 5.56 2.52
CA THR A 403 4.70 6.16 3.04
C THR A 403 4.90 7.61 3.42
N ALA A 404 5.88 7.88 4.29
CA ALA A 404 6.18 9.23 4.74
C ALA A 404 6.64 10.15 3.60
N PHE A 405 7.21 9.60 2.53
CA PHE A 405 7.64 10.34 1.35
C PHE A 405 6.48 10.71 0.41
N LEU A 406 5.53 9.79 0.16
CA LEU A 406 4.43 10.03 -0.79
C LEU A 406 3.35 10.94 -0.21
N VAL A 407 3.05 10.84 1.08
CA VAL A 407 1.90 11.54 1.68
C VAL A 407 1.99 13.08 1.62
N PRO A 408 3.15 13.73 1.91
CA PRO A 408 3.29 15.17 1.70
C PRO A 408 3.00 15.59 0.25
N LEU A 409 3.39 14.75 -0.72
CA LEU A 409 3.14 14.99 -2.14
C LEU A 409 1.66 14.84 -2.49
N CYS A 410 0.93 13.94 -1.82
CA CYS A 410 -0.52 13.83 -1.90
C CYS A 410 -1.23 15.08 -1.37
N VAL A 411 -0.76 15.66 -0.26
CA VAL A 411 -1.29 16.93 0.28
C VAL A 411 -1.06 18.07 -0.71
N LEU A 412 0.17 18.20 -1.24
CA LEU A 412 0.49 19.21 -2.25
C LEU A 412 -0.28 19.00 -3.56
N GLY A 413 -0.42 17.76 -4.02
CA GLY A 413 -1.13 17.42 -5.25
C GLY A 413 -2.62 17.69 -5.16
N SER A 414 -3.22 17.54 -3.98
CA SER A 414 -4.64 17.80 -3.72
C SER A 414 -4.99 19.27 -3.44
N TRP A 415 -4.00 20.16 -3.37
CA TRP A 415 -4.17 21.53 -2.87
C TRP A 415 -5.23 22.36 -3.60
N ARG A 416 -5.40 22.17 -4.91
CA ARG A 416 -6.46 22.86 -5.69
C ARG A 416 -7.56 21.94 -6.18
N SER A 417 -7.28 20.66 -6.42
CA SER A 417 -8.29 19.71 -6.91
C SER A 417 -9.34 19.38 -5.85
N ILE A 418 -9.01 19.52 -4.56
CA ILE A 418 -9.97 19.34 -3.47
C ILE A 418 -10.44 20.71 -2.97
N ALA A 419 -11.64 21.11 -3.42
CA ALA A 419 -12.29 22.37 -3.06
C ALA A 419 -13.40 22.21 -2.00
N THR A 420 -14.08 21.06 -1.97
CA THR A 420 -15.19 20.78 -1.04
C THR A 420 -14.71 19.96 0.14
N ASN A 421 -15.22 20.24 1.34
CA ASN A 421 -14.96 19.49 2.58
C ASN A 421 -13.45 19.22 2.84
N VAL A 422 -12.59 20.21 2.55
CA VAL A 422 -11.11 20.08 2.62
C VAL A 422 -10.65 19.55 3.97
N LYS A 423 -11.27 19.99 5.07
CA LYS A 423 -10.97 19.50 6.42
C LYS A 423 -11.10 17.98 6.53
N ALA A 424 -12.22 17.42 6.07
CA ALA A 424 -12.45 16.00 6.12
C ALA A 424 -11.42 15.25 5.27
N PHE A 425 -11.17 15.72 4.03
CA PHE A 425 -10.18 15.09 3.16
C PHE A 425 -8.77 15.05 3.77
N MET A 426 -8.33 16.15 4.38
CA MET A 426 -7.01 16.22 5.03
C MET A 426 -6.93 15.33 6.27
N MET A 427 -8.00 15.25 7.08
CA MET A 427 -8.08 14.30 8.18
C MET A 427 -8.00 12.85 7.70
N LEU A 428 -8.64 12.51 6.58
CA LEU A 428 -8.56 11.16 6.01
C LEU A 428 -7.16 10.83 5.48
N ILE A 429 -6.44 11.79 4.89
CA ILE A 429 -5.03 11.61 4.50
C ILE A 429 -4.16 11.30 5.72
N LEU A 430 -4.35 12.03 6.82
CA LEU A 430 -3.59 11.79 8.05
C LEU A 430 -3.96 10.45 8.70
N LEU A 431 -5.25 10.08 8.68
CA LEU A 431 -5.69 8.78 9.19
C LEU A 431 -5.03 7.63 8.42
N VAL A 432 -5.01 7.71 7.09
CA VAL A 432 -4.44 6.64 6.26
C VAL A 432 -2.91 6.59 6.37
N GLU A 433 -2.23 7.73 6.51
CA GLU A 433 -0.78 7.76 6.76
C GLU A 433 -0.43 7.02 8.05
N GLY A 434 -1.06 7.39 9.18
CA GLY A 434 -0.80 6.75 10.47
C GLY A 434 -1.15 5.26 10.46
N ALA A 435 -2.25 4.89 9.83
CA ALA A 435 -2.66 3.49 9.73
C ALA A 435 -1.74 2.64 8.84
N VAL A 436 -1.28 3.18 7.70
CA VAL A 436 -0.34 2.47 6.83
C VAL A 436 1.01 2.26 7.52
N VAL A 437 1.55 3.31 8.18
CA VAL A 437 2.78 3.17 8.98
C VAL A 437 2.57 2.15 10.10
N GLY A 438 1.42 2.20 10.79
CA GLY A 438 1.06 1.24 11.82
C GLY A 438 1.09 -0.21 11.32
N VAL A 439 0.58 -0.48 10.11
CA VAL A 439 0.67 -1.82 9.50
C VAL A 439 2.11 -2.25 9.24
N PHE A 440 2.93 -1.36 8.67
CA PHE A 440 4.32 -1.72 8.35
C PHE A 440 5.20 -1.88 9.59
N THR A 441 4.82 -1.30 10.72
CA THR A 441 5.60 -1.33 11.96
C THR A 441 5.08 -2.33 12.98
N ALA A 442 3.87 -2.88 12.81
CA ALA A 442 3.28 -3.81 13.77
C ALA A 442 4.11 -5.11 13.94
N LEU A 443 4.34 -5.47 15.20
CA LEU A 443 4.95 -6.74 15.65
C LEU A 443 3.94 -7.63 16.41
N ASP A 444 2.69 -7.17 16.55
CA ASP A 444 1.56 -7.92 17.08
C ASP A 444 0.54 -8.14 15.94
N ALA A 445 0.09 -9.37 15.75
CA ALA A 445 -0.79 -9.75 14.65
C ALA A 445 -2.17 -9.11 14.74
N PHE A 446 -2.71 -8.91 15.95
CA PHE A 446 -3.98 -8.20 16.13
C PHE A 446 -3.80 -6.70 15.87
N LEU A 447 -2.70 -6.10 16.32
CA LEU A 447 -2.36 -4.71 16.03
C LEU A 447 -2.18 -4.47 14.52
N PHE A 448 -1.51 -5.39 13.82
CA PHE A 448 -1.40 -5.39 12.37
C PHE A 448 -2.78 -5.36 11.71
N PHE A 449 -3.68 -6.25 12.12
CA PHE A 449 -5.05 -6.31 11.61
C PHE A 449 -5.85 -5.04 11.91
N PHE A 450 -5.70 -4.49 13.12
CA PHE A 450 -6.38 -3.25 13.51
C PHE A 450 -6.02 -2.09 12.58
N PHE A 451 -4.73 -1.85 12.37
CA PHE A 451 -4.28 -0.81 11.45
C PHE A 451 -4.65 -1.13 10.00
N TRP A 452 -4.59 -2.41 9.60
CA TRP A 452 -4.96 -2.87 8.26
C TRP A 452 -6.39 -2.46 7.90
N GLU A 453 -7.34 -2.72 8.79
CA GLU A 453 -8.74 -2.38 8.58
C GLU A 453 -8.99 -0.86 8.58
N ILE A 454 -8.29 -0.12 9.45
CA ILE A 454 -8.39 1.34 9.46
C ILE A 454 -7.99 1.93 8.12
N THR A 455 -7.06 1.36 7.35
CA THR A 455 -6.66 1.91 6.04
C THR A 455 -7.79 1.92 5.00
N VAL A 456 -8.76 1.03 5.12
CA VAL A 456 -9.84 0.86 4.14
C VAL A 456 -10.84 2.01 4.23
N ILE A 457 -11.20 2.41 5.44
CA ILE A 457 -12.22 3.45 5.71
C ILE A 457 -11.87 4.81 5.05
N PRO A 458 -10.70 5.44 5.29
CA PRO A 458 -10.37 6.72 4.68
C PRO A 458 -10.27 6.61 3.17
N THR A 459 -9.71 5.50 2.66
CA THR A 459 -9.59 5.28 1.22
C THR A 459 -10.97 5.18 0.56
N TYR A 460 -11.88 4.40 1.14
CA TYR A 460 -13.28 4.31 0.71
C TYR A 460 -13.93 5.70 0.67
N CYS A 461 -13.81 6.46 1.75
CA CYS A 461 -14.38 7.81 1.84
C CYS A 461 -13.78 8.75 0.78
N MET A 462 -12.47 8.69 0.55
CA MET A 462 -11.80 9.50 -0.48
C MET A 462 -12.37 9.22 -1.88
N ILE A 463 -12.63 7.95 -2.21
CA ILE A 463 -13.28 7.58 -3.47
C ILE A 463 -14.73 8.06 -3.46
N ALA A 464 -15.52 7.69 -2.45
CA ALA A 464 -16.96 7.92 -2.41
C ALA A 464 -17.35 9.41 -2.49
N PHE A 465 -16.61 10.28 -1.81
CA PHE A 465 -16.98 11.70 -1.70
C PHE A 465 -16.26 12.62 -2.69
N TRP A 466 -15.03 12.28 -3.11
CA TRP A 466 -14.20 13.12 -4.01
C TRP A 466 -13.82 12.44 -5.34
N GLY A 467 -14.34 11.25 -5.59
CA GLY A 467 -14.08 10.55 -6.84
C GLY A 467 -14.83 11.11 -8.05
N GLY A 468 -14.59 10.47 -9.19
CA GLY A 468 -15.18 10.78 -10.49
C GLY A 468 -16.65 10.36 -10.67
N PRO A 469 -17.14 10.31 -11.92
CA PRO A 469 -18.56 10.07 -12.22
C PRO A 469 -19.12 8.75 -11.68
N GLN A 470 -18.31 7.68 -11.62
CA GLN A 470 -18.74 6.35 -11.17
C GLN A 470 -18.27 6.04 -9.73
N ARG A 471 -17.92 7.07 -8.96
CA ARG A 471 -17.35 6.95 -7.61
C ARG A 471 -18.13 6.07 -6.65
N THR A 472 -19.47 6.10 -6.69
CA THR A 472 -20.28 5.30 -5.76
C THR A 472 -20.09 3.81 -6.00
N GLN A 473 -20.17 3.39 -7.26
CA GLN A 473 -19.97 1.99 -7.65
C GLN A 473 -18.53 1.55 -7.35
N ALA A 474 -17.55 2.37 -7.71
CA ALA A 474 -16.14 2.08 -7.46
C ALA A 474 -15.82 2.00 -5.96
N ALA A 475 -16.38 2.91 -5.14
CA ALA A 475 -16.19 2.90 -3.70
C ALA A 475 -16.85 1.68 -3.05
N ILE A 476 -18.09 1.33 -3.43
CA ILE A 476 -18.76 0.12 -2.93
C ILE A 476 -17.97 -1.12 -3.34
N LYS A 477 -17.50 -1.21 -4.58
CA LYS A 477 -16.70 -2.37 -5.03
C LYS A 477 -15.37 -2.44 -4.29
N PHE A 478 -14.68 -1.31 -4.13
CA PHE A 478 -13.46 -1.22 -3.32
C PHE A 478 -13.72 -1.73 -1.89
N LEU A 479 -14.81 -1.27 -1.26
CA LEU A 479 -15.24 -1.69 0.06
C LEU A 479 -15.56 -3.19 0.06
N LEU A 480 -16.36 -3.73 -0.85
CA LEU A 480 -16.72 -5.16 -0.84
C LEU A 480 -15.50 -6.10 -0.99
N PHE A 481 -14.47 -5.67 -1.74
CA PHE A 481 -13.26 -6.46 -1.87
C PHE A 481 -12.31 -6.29 -0.68
N ASN A 482 -12.09 -5.05 -0.23
CA ASN A 482 -11.04 -4.73 0.75
C ASN A 482 -11.54 -4.60 2.19
N PHE A 483 -12.82 -4.33 2.37
CA PHE A 483 -13.43 -4.16 3.67
C PHE A 483 -13.84 -5.50 4.22
N THR A 484 -13.24 -5.78 5.37
CA THR A 484 -13.44 -7.00 6.11
C THR A 484 -14.63 -6.93 7.01
N GLY A 485 -15.31 -5.78 7.14
CA GLY A 485 -16.55 -5.65 7.91
C GLY A 485 -16.45 -6.07 9.38
N SER A 486 -15.28 -6.52 9.84
CA SER A 486 -15.22 -7.50 10.92
C SER A 486 -14.13 -7.19 11.92
N LEU A 487 -13.66 -5.95 12.04
CA LEU A 487 -12.86 -5.52 13.20
C LEU A 487 -13.49 -5.97 14.53
N LEU A 488 -14.82 -6.01 14.55
CA LEU A 488 -15.64 -6.37 15.69
C LEU A 488 -15.88 -7.89 15.82
N LEU A 489 -15.72 -8.68 14.76
CA LEU A 489 -15.93 -10.13 14.81
C LEU A 489 -14.82 -10.85 15.61
N PRO A 490 -13.50 -10.67 15.36
CA PRO A 490 -12.47 -11.19 16.26
C PRO A 490 -12.60 -10.63 17.66
N ALA A 491 -12.94 -9.36 17.82
CA ALA A 491 -13.15 -8.79 19.16
C ALA A 491 -14.29 -9.52 19.91
N GLY A 492 -15.41 -9.82 19.22
CA GLY A 492 -16.52 -10.59 19.77
C GLY A 492 -16.17 -12.06 20.05
N ILE A 493 -15.44 -12.72 19.14
CA ILE A 493 -14.97 -14.11 19.32
C ILE A 493 -13.96 -14.20 20.47
N LEU A 494 -13.06 -13.23 20.60
CA LEU A 494 -12.08 -13.16 21.68
C LEU A 494 -12.74 -12.85 23.02
N ALA A 495 -13.76 -11.98 23.03
CA ALA A 495 -14.55 -11.73 24.23
C ALA A 495 -15.34 -12.98 24.67
N LEU A 496 -15.89 -13.76 23.74
CA LEU A 496 -16.51 -15.07 24.03
C LEU A 496 -15.49 -16.04 24.65
N HIS A 497 -14.32 -16.18 24.03
CA HIS A 497 -13.26 -17.06 24.55
C HIS A 497 -12.75 -16.61 25.92
N HIS A 498 -12.59 -15.30 26.14
CA HIS A 498 -12.12 -14.77 27.42
C HIS A 498 -13.07 -15.12 28.57
N VAL A 499 -14.39 -15.05 28.34
CA VAL A 499 -15.39 -15.33 29.37
C VAL A 499 -15.68 -16.82 29.48
N GLY A 500 -15.74 -17.53 28.37
CA GLY A 500 -16.07 -18.96 28.34
C GLY A 500 -14.88 -19.91 28.45
N GLY A 501 -13.65 -19.41 28.35
CA GLY A 501 -12.40 -20.19 28.42
C GLY A 501 -12.20 -21.18 27.26
N THR A 502 -13.01 -21.10 26.21
CA THR A 502 -13.01 -22.06 25.10
C THR A 502 -13.56 -21.44 23.82
N TYR A 503 -13.20 -22.00 22.66
CA TYR A 503 -13.82 -21.69 21.37
C TYR A 503 -14.91 -22.70 21.00
N ASP A 504 -15.15 -23.72 21.83
CA ASP A 504 -16.20 -24.71 21.61
C ASP A 504 -17.59 -24.09 21.80
N MET A 505 -18.39 -24.10 20.73
CA MET A 505 -19.69 -23.44 20.73
C MET A 505 -20.69 -24.10 21.70
N LEU A 506 -20.65 -25.43 21.87
CA LEU A 506 -21.56 -26.12 22.78
C LEU A 506 -21.22 -25.78 24.23
N ALA A 507 -19.94 -25.68 24.58
CA ALA A 507 -19.49 -25.23 25.89
C ALA A 507 -19.81 -23.74 26.12
N LEU A 508 -19.57 -22.88 25.12
CA LEU A 508 -19.90 -21.45 25.19
C LEU A 508 -21.40 -21.19 25.39
N MET A 509 -22.27 -22.06 24.87
CA MET A 509 -23.72 -22.00 25.09
C MET A 509 -24.14 -22.30 26.53
N GLN A 510 -23.29 -22.96 27.33
CA GLN A 510 -23.56 -23.27 28.74
C GLN A 510 -23.01 -22.20 29.71
N VAL A 511 -22.28 -21.19 29.21
CA VAL A 511 -21.68 -20.14 30.02
C VAL A 511 -22.70 -19.02 30.27
N GLU A 512 -22.87 -18.61 31.52
CA GLU A 512 -23.67 -17.43 31.86
C GLU A 512 -22.85 -16.14 31.70
N TYR A 513 -23.17 -15.37 30.66
CA TYR A 513 -22.55 -14.06 30.43
C TYR A 513 -23.35 -12.95 31.11
N ALA A 514 -22.68 -12.00 31.76
CA ALA A 514 -23.35 -10.82 32.32
C ALA A 514 -24.06 -10.00 31.21
N PRO A 515 -25.24 -9.39 31.45
CA PRO A 515 -26.03 -8.70 30.41
C PRO A 515 -25.25 -7.60 29.65
N LYS A 516 -24.36 -6.89 30.36
CA LYS A 516 -23.49 -5.87 29.74
C LYS A 516 -22.47 -6.50 28.79
N VAL A 517 -21.93 -7.66 29.14
CA VAL A 517 -20.98 -8.42 28.30
C VAL A 517 -21.70 -9.01 27.10
N GLN A 518 -22.91 -9.56 27.29
CA GLN A 518 -23.76 -10.03 26.19
C GLN A 518 -24.03 -8.92 25.17
N PHE A 519 -24.37 -7.71 25.63
CA PHE A 519 -24.61 -6.56 24.75
C PHE A 519 -23.38 -6.23 23.89
N TRP A 520 -22.20 -6.17 24.49
CA TRP A 520 -20.97 -5.84 23.74
C TRP A 520 -20.52 -6.98 22.82
N ILE A 521 -20.64 -8.24 23.25
CA ILE A 521 -20.37 -9.40 22.39
C ILE A 521 -21.35 -9.43 21.21
N PHE A 522 -22.65 -9.26 21.48
CA PHE A 522 -23.67 -9.19 20.44
C PHE A 522 -23.39 -8.05 19.48
N LEU A 523 -23.13 -6.83 19.97
CA LEU A 523 -22.84 -5.68 19.13
C LEU A 523 -21.57 -5.93 18.30
N ALA A 524 -20.55 -6.56 18.88
CA ALA A 524 -19.31 -6.84 18.20
C ALA A 524 -19.47 -7.90 17.09
N LEU A 525 -20.19 -8.99 17.37
CA LEU A 525 -20.49 -10.02 16.38
C LEU A 525 -21.46 -9.48 15.30
N PHE A 526 -22.51 -8.77 15.69
CA PHE A 526 -23.54 -8.24 14.79
C PHE A 526 -23.00 -7.19 13.82
N LEU A 527 -22.19 -6.24 14.31
CA LEU A 527 -21.54 -5.26 13.44
C LEU A 527 -20.34 -5.85 12.66
N GLY A 528 -19.93 -7.07 13.02
CA GLY A 528 -18.90 -7.83 12.32
C GLY A 528 -19.41 -8.64 11.11
N PHE A 529 -20.72 -8.80 10.99
CA PHE A 529 -21.46 -9.44 9.89
C PHE A 529 -22.16 -8.39 9.03
#